data_AF-A0A7J8Q9K7-F1
#
_entry.id   AF-A0A7J8Q9K7-F1
#
_cell.length_a   1.000
_cell.length_b   1.000
_cell.length_c   1.000
_cell.angle_alpha   90.00
_cell.angle_beta   90.00
_cell.angle_gamma   90.00
#
_symmetry.space_group_name_H-M   'P 1'
#
loop_
_entity.id
_entity.type
_entity.pdbx_description
1 polymer ?
#
loop_
_entity_poly.entity_id
_entity_poly.type
_entity_poly.pdbx_seq_one_letter_code
_entity_poly.pdbx_strand_id
1 'polypeptide(L)' 'MVIQLDEQDAANFYAEHSSKIFFTDLIRYMTSGPVLVMILEKEDAVAHWRNLIGPTDAGKAKITHPH' A
#
# COMPACT_ATOMS: atom_id res chain seq x y z
N MET A 1 -8.51 -7.47 -9.89
CA MET A 1 -9.88 -7.55 -9.33
C MET A 1 -10.11 -6.33 -8.46
N VAL A 2 -11.26 -5.67 -8.54
CA VAL A 2 -11.62 -4.56 -7.64
C VAL A 2 -12.44 -5.12 -6.49
N ILE A 3 -12.08 -4.79 -5.25
CA ILE A 3 -12.79 -5.20 -4.03
C ILE A 3 -13.04 -4.00 -3.12
N GLN A 4 -14.04 -4.09 -2.26
CA GLN A 4 -14.21 -3.17 -1.13
C GLN A 4 -13.71 -3.90 0.11
N LEU A 5 -12.70 -3.34 0.80
CA LEU A 5 -12.24 -3.88 2.08
C LEU A 5 -13.17 -3.39 3.20
N ASP A 6 -13.51 -4.28 4.13
CA ASP A 6 -14.05 -3.88 5.43
C ASP A 6 -12.91 -3.62 6.45
N GLU A 7 -13.25 -3.04 7.60
CA GLU A 7 -12.25 -2.70 8.63
C GLU A 7 -11.54 -3.93 9.20
N GLN A 8 -12.20 -5.08 9.24
CA GLN A 8 -11.63 -6.30 9.79
C GLN A 8 -10.59 -6.89 8.85
N ASP A 9 -10.90 -7.00 7.56
CA ASP A 9 -9.97 -7.45 6.52
C ASP A 9 -8.77 -6.51 6.40
N ALA A 10 -9.00 -5.20 6.41
CA ALA A 10 -7.92 -4.22 6.39
C ALA A 10 -7.03 -4.30 7.66
N ALA A 11 -7.63 -4.44 8.85
CA ALA A 11 -6.89 -4.58 10.09
C ALA A 11 -6.05 -5.87 10.14
N ASN A 12 -6.59 -6.97 9.63
CA ASN A 12 -5.88 -8.24 9.50
C ASN A 12 -4.70 -8.11 8.52
N PHE A 13 -4.91 -7.46 7.37
CA PHE A 13 -3.87 -7.25 6.37
C PHE A 13 -2.71 -6.39 6.90
N TYR A 14 -3.00 -5.38 7.72
CA TYR A 14 -2.00 -4.48 8.31
C TYR A 14 -1.61 -4.83 9.76
N ALA A 15 -1.89 -6.05 10.23
CA ALA A 15 -1.71 -6.42 11.65
C ALA A 15 -0.30 -6.11 12.21
N GLU A 16 0.74 -6.19 11.38
CA GLU A 16 2.12 -5.83 11.73
C GLU A 16 2.30 -4.36 12.16
N HIS A 17 1.34 -3.50 11.84
CA HIS A 17 1.36 -2.07 12.16
C HIS A 17 0.40 -1.71 13.30
N SER A 18 -0.25 -2.67 13.95
CA SER A 18 -1.22 -2.45 15.04
C SER A 18 -0.71 -1.60 16.21
N SER A 19 0.60 -1.60 16.47
CA SER A 19 1.23 -0.77 17.53
C SER A 19 1.61 0.64 17.07
N LYS A 20 1.42 0.98 15.79
CA LYS A 20 1.80 2.28 15.24
C LYS A 20 0.69 3.30 15.46
N ILE A 21 1.09 4.53 15.80
CA ILE A 21 0.16 5.65 16.06
C ILE A 21 -0.76 5.96 14.87
N PHE A 22 -0.34 5.64 13.65
CA PHE A 22 -1.08 5.88 12.41
C PHE A 22 -2.00 4.72 12.00
N PHE A 23 -2.04 3.63 12.77
CA PHE A 23 -2.74 2.41 12.35
C PHE A 23 -4.23 2.64 12.08
N THR A 24 -4.93 3.33 13.00
CA THR A 24 -6.35 3.63 12.85
C THR A 24 -6.64 4.45 11.59
N ASP A 25 -5.80 5.44 11.29
CA ASP A 25 -5.97 6.29 10.10
C ASP A 25 -5.68 5.50 8.81
N LEU A 26 -4.70 4.59 8.85
CA LEU A 26 -4.41 3.67 7.74
C LEU A 26 -5.61 2.78 7.43
N ILE A 27 -6.22 2.17 8.44
CA ILE A 27 -7.41 1.31 8.23
C ILE A 27 -8.55 2.13 7.64
N ARG A 28 -8.86 3.30 8.22
CA ARG A 28 -9.91 4.20 7.71
C ARG A 28 -9.68 4.61 6.25
N TYR A 29 -8.43 4.89 5.87
CA TYR A 29 -8.12 5.25 4.50
C TYR A 29 -8.34 4.05 3.56
N MET A 30 -7.84 2.87 3.93
CA MET A 30 -7.91 1.67 3.09
C MET A 30 -9.34 1.12 2.91
N THR A 31 -10.25 1.45 3.82
CA THR A 31 -11.68 1.08 3.73
C THR A 31 -12.57 2.19 3.19
N SER A 32 -12.02 3.38 2.89
CA SER A 32 -12.80 4.54 2.43
C SER A 32 -13.37 4.40 1.01
N GLY A 33 -12.95 3.38 0.26
CA GLY A 33 -13.44 3.13 -1.09
C GLY A 33 -12.87 1.84 -1.70
N PRO A 34 -13.26 1.52 -2.95
CA PRO A 34 -12.85 0.29 -3.59
C PRO A 34 -11.37 0.30 -3.96
N VAL A 35 -10.70 -0.83 -3.79
CA VAL A 35 -9.28 -1.04 -4.08
C VAL A 35 -9.09 -2.02 -5.24
N LEU A 36 -8.10 -1.75 -6.09
CA LEU A 36 -7.70 -2.65 -7.17
C LEU A 36 -6.58 -3.57 -6.68
N VAL A 37 -6.84 -4.88 -6.66
CA VAL A 37 -5.86 -5.93 -6.34
C VAL A 37 -5.34 -6.56 -7.62
N MET A 38 -4.02 -6.70 -7.70
CA MET A 38 -3.30 -7.24 -8.87
C MET A 38 -2.26 -8.25 -8.43
N ILE A 39 -2.03 -9.26 -9.26
CA ILE A 39 -0.90 -10.18 -9.17
C ILE A 39 0.05 -9.81 -10.30
N LEU A 40 1.30 -9.51 -9.95
CA LEU A 40 2.33 -9.08 -10.89
C LEU A 40 3.34 -10.22 -11.09
N GLU A 41 3.75 -10.43 -12.34
CA GLU A 41 4.72 -11.46 -12.70
C GLU A 41 5.88 -10.84 -13.48
N LYS A 42 7.10 -11.16 -13.04
CA LYS A 42 8.37 -10.81 -13.68
C LYS A 42 9.49 -11.62 -13.01
N GLU A 43 10.62 -11.82 -13.69
CA GLU A 43 11.88 -12.10 -13.01
C GLU A 43 12.19 -10.97 -12.00
N ASP A 44 12.57 -11.34 -10.78
CA ASP A 44 12.78 -10.42 -9.65
C ASP A 44 11.64 -9.41 -9.42
N ALA A 45 10.38 -9.85 -9.60
CA ALA A 45 9.19 -8.99 -9.55
C ALA A 45 9.11 -8.09 -8.32
N VAL A 46 9.46 -8.60 -7.13
CA VAL A 46 9.41 -7.83 -5.88
C VAL A 46 10.40 -6.66 -5.90
N ALA A 47 11.65 -6.90 -6.27
CA ALA A 47 12.68 -5.85 -6.31
C ALA A 47 12.34 -4.80 -7.37
N HIS A 48 11.92 -5.25 -8.55
CA HIS A 48 11.48 -4.35 -9.62
C HIS A 48 10.28 -3.50 -9.22
N TRP A 49 9.27 -4.10 -8.58
CA TRP A 49 8.08 -3.38 -8.15
C TRP A 49 8.41 -2.35 -7.07
N ARG A 50 9.25 -2.69 -6.10
CA ARG A 50 9.71 -1.75 -5.07
C ARG A 50 10.48 -0.57 -5.67
N ASN A 51 11.34 -0.83 -6.65
CA ASN A 51 12.06 0.23 -7.35
C ASN A 51 11.10 1.13 -8.16
N LEU A 52 10.09 0.54 -8.79
CA LEU A 52 9.08 1.26 -9.57
C LEU A 52 8.17 2.14 -8.70
N ILE A 53 7.77 1.67 -7.51
CA ILE A 53 6.99 2.49 -6.56
C ILE A 53 7.80 3.71 -6.08
N GLY A 54 9.10 3.52 -5.86
CA GLY A 54 9.99 4.57 -5.37
C GLY A 54 9.87 4.82 -3.85
N PRO A 55 10.33 5.99 -3.36
CA PRO A 55 10.32 6.32 -1.94
C PRO A 55 8.90 6.38 -1.34
N THR A 56 8.74 5.91 -0.10
CA THR A 56 7.44 5.95 0.63
C THR A 56 6.91 7.37 0.85
N ASP A 57 7.79 8.35 1.06
CA ASP A 57 7.40 9.76 1.12
C ASP A 57 7.19 10.30 -0.30
N ALA A 58 5.92 10.58 -0.64
CA ALA A 58 5.55 11.06 -1.96
C ALA A 58 6.16 12.43 -2.31
N GLY A 59 6.39 13.31 -1.33
CA GLY A 59 7.05 14.60 -1.55
C GLY A 59 8.52 14.41 -1.92
N LYS A 60 9.23 13.53 -1.21
CA LYS A 60 10.60 13.13 -1.55
C LYS A 60 10.66 12.41 -2.89
N ALA A 61 9.73 11.51 -3.16
CA ALA A 61 9.65 10.78 -4.43
C ALA A 61 9.52 11.75 -5.60
N LYS A 62 8.61 12.72 -5.52
CA LYS A 62 8.41 13.75 -6.57
C LYS A 62 9.68 14.50 -6.95
N ILE A 63 10.60 14.70 -6.00
CA ILE A 63 11.86 15.43 -6.22
C ILE A 63 12.97 14.48 -6.72
N THR A 64 13.06 13.28 -6.15
CA THR A 64 14.21 12.38 -6.35
C THR A 64 13.99 11.32 -7.43
N HIS A 65 12.74 10.97 -7.71
CA HIS A 65 12.29 9.92 -8.64
C HIS A 65 11.04 10.43 -9.39
N PRO A 66 11.18 11.43 -10.29
CA PRO A 66 10.04 12.06 -10.96
C PRO A 66 9.42 11.22 -12.09
N HIS A 67 9.95 10.01 -12.34
CA HIS A 67 9.57 9.11 -13.43
C HIS A 67 9.20 7.74 -12.88
#